data_AF-A0A0Q8D644-F1
#
_entry.id   AF-A0A0Q8D644-F1
#
_cell.length_a   1.000
_cell.length_b   1.000
_cell.length_c   1.000
_cell.angle_alpha   90.00
_cell.angle_beta   90.00
_cell.angle_gamma   90.00
#
_symmetry.space_group_name_H-M   'P 1'
#
loop_
_entity.id
_entity.type
_entity.pdbx_description
1 polymer ?
#
loop_
_entity_poly.entity_id
_entity_poly.type
_entity_poly.pdbx_seq_one_letter_code
_entity_poly.pdbx_strand_id
1 'polypeptide(L)'
;MTDHPLDQEPSTAVDPQREEDLDPPYSAYPAIPLGHVPDEGVVYGLGIRHVRPYAVYSYDKWAIQRPGDYFAIHLGDPVNAAADDLVEGTSLVRQSLAIPEERMPEGKVGMYGRVLRASSGTESTSPEQIILIKTRHKGDAFVSA
;
A
#
# COMPACT_ATOMS: atom_id res chain seq x y z
N MET A 1 22.60 -6.46 -56.94
CA MET A 1 22.26 -7.13 -55.68
C MET A 1 22.23 -6.04 -54.64
N THR A 2 21.03 -5.60 -54.28
CA THR A 2 20.81 -4.42 -53.43
C THR A 2 20.41 -4.94 -52.06
N ASP A 3 21.24 -4.68 -51.06
CA ASP A 3 20.91 -4.94 -49.65
C ASP A 3 19.78 -3.99 -49.22
N HIS A 4 18.71 -4.55 -48.67
CA HIS A 4 17.74 -3.81 -47.86
C HIS A 4 18.24 -3.78 -46.42
N PRO A 5 18.47 -2.61 -45.80
CA PRO A 5 18.56 -2.56 -44.35
C PRO A 5 17.16 -2.83 -43.79
N LEU A 6 17.10 -3.76 -42.83
CA LEU A 6 15.92 -4.01 -42.02
C LEU A 6 15.64 -2.74 -41.21
N ASP A 7 14.55 -2.05 -41.51
CA ASP A 7 13.98 -1.05 -40.61
C ASP A 7 13.61 -1.77 -39.32
N GLN A 8 14.48 -1.68 -38.31
CA GLN A 8 14.10 -1.95 -36.94
C GLN A 8 13.16 -0.82 -36.52
N GLU A 9 11.86 -1.08 -36.55
CA GLU A 9 10.89 -0.27 -35.82
C GLU A 9 11.42 -0.09 -34.38
N PRO A 10 11.52 1.14 -33.85
CA PRO A 10 11.85 1.32 -32.46
C PRO A 10 10.75 0.64 -31.65
N SER A 11 11.08 -0.49 -31.02
CA SER A 11 10.22 -1.10 -30.01
C SER A 11 10.04 -0.07 -28.91
N THR A 12 8.93 0.66 -28.93
CA THR A 12 8.42 1.39 -27.78
C THR A 12 7.94 0.37 -26.76
N ALA A 13 8.87 -0.40 -26.19
CA ALA A 13 8.64 -0.97 -24.88
C ALA A 13 8.54 0.24 -23.95
N VAL A 14 7.31 0.69 -23.71
CA VAL A 14 7.03 1.63 -22.63
C VAL A 14 7.48 0.90 -21.38
N ASP A 15 8.67 1.23 -20.88
CA ASP A 15 9.09 0.82 -19.55
C ASP A 15 7.93 1.16 -18.62
N PRO A 16 7.46 0.24 -17.75
CA PRO A 16 6.36 0.54 -16.85
C PRO A 16 6.75 1.77 -16.03
N GLN A 17 6.13 2.90 -16.37
CA GLN A 17 6.45 4.18 -15.77
C GLN A 17 5.98 4.13 -14.32
N ARG A 18 6.93 4.04 -13.40
CA ARG A 18 6.69 4.11 -11.96
C ARG A 18 7.03 5.51 -11.47
N GLU A 19 6.12 6.12 -10.74
CA GLU A 19 6.24 7.45 -10.15
C GLU A 19 5.98 7.36 -8.64
N GLU A 20 6.81 8.01 -7.83
CA GLU A 20 6.56 8.16 -6.38
C GLU A 20 5.85 9.50 -6.15
N ASP A 21 4.53 9.52 -6.36
CA ASP A 21 3.69 10.72 -6.34
C ASP A 21 2.47 10.61 -5.40
N LEU A 22 2.36 9.53 -4.62
CA LEU A 22 1.28 9.34 -3.67
C LEU A 22 1.68 9.75 -2.25
N ASP A 23 0.72 10.32 -1.53
CA ASP A 23 0.79 10.37 -0.08
C ASP A 23 0.67 8.95 0.51
N PRO A 24 1.38 8.64 1.60
CA PRO A 24 1.25 7.33 2.26
C PRO A 24 -0.17 7.07 2.76
N PRO A 25 -0.67 5.82 2.65
CA PRO A 25 -1.95 5.47 3.25
C PRO A 25 -1.86 5.61 4.78
N TYR A 26 -2.93 6.05 5.42
CA TYR A 26 -3.00 6.22 6.87
C TYR A 26 -4.15 5.42 7.47
N SER A 27 -4.00 5.02 8.73
CA SER A 27 -5.09 4.34 9.43
C SER A 27 -6.28 5.28 9.64
N ALA A 28 -7.48 4.82 9.30
CA ALA A 28 -8.71 5.57 9.51
C ALA A 28 -9.06 5.73 11.00
N TYR A 29 -8.49 4.89 11.86
CA TYR A 29 -8.59 5.01 13.30
C TYR A 29 -7.37 5.77 13.84
N PRO A 30 -7.54 6.60 14.90
CA PRO A 30 -6.44 7.37 15.45
C PRO A 30 -5.31 6.43 15.91
N ALA A 31 -4.24 6.37 15.12
CA ALA A 31 -3.06 5.61 15.45
C ALA A 31 -2.44 6.15 16.74
N ILE A 32 -1.80 5.30 17.53
CA ILE A 32 -1.12 5.75 18.73
C ILE A 32 0.19 6.40 18.28
N PRO A 33 0.35 7.74 18.43
CA PRO A 33 1.60 8.39 18.11
C PRO A 33 2.65 7.82 19.06
N LEU A 34 3.71 7.22 18.50
CA LEU A 34 4.80 6.66 19.28
C LEU A 34 5.76 7.78 19.68
N GLY A 35 5.26 8.75 20.45
CA GLY A 35 6.11 9.72 21.11
C GLY A 35 7.01 8.97 22.09
N HIS A 36 8.29 8.79 21.73
CA HIS A 36 9.36 8.17 22.55
C HIS A 36 9.48 6.63 22.49
N VAL A 37 9.20 5.97 21.37
CA VAL A 37 9.72 4.60 21.17
C VAL A 37 11.16 4.71 20.65
N PRO A 38 12.16 4.04 21.26
CA PRO A 38 13.59 4.19 20.92
C PRO A 38 14.00 3.70 19.53
N ASP A 39 13.06 3.31 18.68
CA ASP A 39 13.34 2.75 17.37
C ASP A 39 13.19 3.82 16.30
N GLU A 40 14.33 4.34 15.86
CA GLU A 40 14.49 5.29 14.77
C GLU A 40 13.79 4.75 13.50
N GLY A 41 12.67 5.37 13.11
CA GLY A 41 12.00 5.10 11.83
C GLY A 41 10.57 4.56 11.90
N VAL A 42 10.05 4.19 13.07
CA VAL A 42 8.62 3.79 13.19
C VAL A 42 7.73 5.04 13.23
N VAL A 43 6.80 5.15 12.28
CA VAL A 43 5.93 6.33 12.14
C VAL A 43 4.78 6.30 13.16
N TYR A 44 4.18 5.14 13.39
CA TYR A 44 3.11 4.94 14.39
C TYR A 44 2.91 3.47 14.77
N GLY A 45 2.11 3.25 15.82
CA GLY A 45 1.76 1.93 16.33
C GLY A 45 0.28 1.58 16.17
N LEU A 46 0.02 0.33 15.80
CA LEU A 46 -1.29 -0.31 15.83
C LEU A 46 -1.34 -1.38 16.92
N GLY A 47 -2.51 -1.52 17.52
CA GLY A 47 -2.79 -2.48 18.57
C GLY A 47 -4.03 -3.30 18.24
N ILE A 48 -4.38 -4.27 19.09
CA ILE A 48 -5.51 -5.21 18.82
C ILE A 48 -6.83 -4.52 18.42
N ARG A 49 -7.18 -3.38 19.02
CA ARG A 49 -8.41 -2.62 18.71
C ARG A 49 -8.38 -1.91 17.36
N HIS A 50 -7.19 -1.68 16.81
CA HIS A 50 -7.01 -1.07 15.49
C HIS A 50 -7.01 -2.11 14.37
N VAL A 51 -6.84 -3.39 14.73
CA VAL A 51 -6.76 -4.52 13.80
C VAL A 51 -8.07 -5.31 13.75
N ARG A 52 -8.82 -5.37 14.85
CA ARG A 52 -10.04 -6.18 14.95
C ARG A 52 -11.32 -5.40 14.65
N PRO A 53 -12.25 -5.97 13.86
CA PRO A 53 -12.11 -7.18 13.03
C PRO A 53 -11.35 -6.90 11.71
N TYR A 54 -11.20 -5.63 11.35
CA TYR A 54 -10.45 -5.18 10.19
C TYR A 54 -9.65 -3.92 10.56
N ALA A 55 -8.42 -3.83 10.06
CA ALA A 55 -7.69 -2.58 10.00
C ALA A 55 -8.14 -1.79 8.77
N VAL A 56 -8.61 -0.57 8.97
CA VAL A 56 -9.04 0.30 7.88
C VAL A 56 -7.97 1.33 7.59
N TYR A 57 -7.57 1.42 6.33
CA TYR A 57 -6.63 2.38 5.82
C TYR A 57 -7.25 3.21 4.71
N SER A 58 -6.82 4.46 4.60
CA SER A 58 -7.36 5.41 3.63
C SER A 58 -6.25 6.06 2.81
N TYR A 59 -6.56 6.29 1.54
CA TYR A 59 -5.88 7.22 0.65
C TYR A 59 -6.67 8.51 0.58
N ASP A 60 -5.98 9.64 0.63
CA ASP A 60 -6.55 10.87 0.10
C ASP A 60 -6.60 10.79 -1.44
N LYS A 61 -7.49 11.60 -2.03
CA LYS A 61 -7.68 11.61 -3.48
C LYS A 61 -6.39 12.02 -4.19
N TRP A 62 -5.88 11.13 -5.02
CA TRP A 62 -4.66 11.36 -5.80
C TRP A 62 -4.93 12.16 -7.09
N ALA A 63 -3.85 12.70 -7.67
CA ALA A 63 -3.92 13.50 -8.89
C ALA A 63 -4.54 12.70 -10.04
N ILE A 64 -5.50 13.28 -10.78
CA ILE A 64 -6.14 12.64 -11.95
C ILE A 64 -6.78 11.28 -11.59
N GLN A 65 -7.34 11.14 -10.38
CA GLN A 65 -8.12 9.94 -10.03
C GLN A 65 -9.28 9.71 -11.00
N ARG A 66 -9.45 8.46 -11.45
CA ARG A 66 -10.52 8.05 -12.38
C ARG A 66 -11.19 6.76 -11.94
N PRO A 67 -12.45 6.53 -12.34
CA PRO A 67 -13.04 5.20 -12.21
C PRO A 67 -12.18 4.17 -12.95
N GLY A 68 -11.97 3.02 -12.32
CA GLY A 68 -11.12 1.93 -12.81
C GLY A 68 -9.65 2.02 -12.41
N ASP A 69 -9.20 3.10 -11.76
CA ASP A 69 -7.86 3.11 -11.15
C ASP A 69 -7.79 1.99 -10.11
N TYR A 70 -6.81 1.11 -10.22
CA TYR A 70 -6.55 0.06 -9.24
C TYR A 70 -5.71 0.63 -8.11
N PHE A 71 -6.06 0.35 -6.86
CA PHE A 71 -5.30 0.82 -5.70
C PHE A 71 -5.16 -0.28 -4.66
N ALA A 72 -3.98 -0.38 -4.05
CA ALA A 72 -3.59 -1.48 -3.18
C ALA A 72 -2.71 -1.00 -2.04
N ILE A 73 -2.79 -1.68 -0.89
CA ILE A 73 -1.89 -1.49 0.25
C ILE A 73 -1.04 -2.74 0.41
N HIS A 74 0.26 -2.54 0.51
CA HIS A 74 1.24 -3.59 0.79
C HIS A 74 1.70 -3.51 2.25
N LEU A 75 1.78 -4.65 2.94
CA LEU A 75 2.24 -4.75 4.32
C LEU A 75 3.25 -5.89 4.44
N GLY A 76 4.54 -5.55 4.53
CA GLY A 76 5.64 -6.52 4.69
C GLY A 76 5.90 -7.42 3.47
N ASP A 77 4.99 -7.44 2.49
CA ASP A 77 5.10 -8.17 1.23
C ASP A 77 4.94 -7.20 0.04
N PRO A 78 6.01 -6.92 -0.71
CA PRO A 78 5.96 -6.01 -1.85
C PRO A 78 5.29 -6.63 -3.09
N VAL A 79 5.04 -7.94 -3.10
CA VAL A 79 4.42 -8.65 -4.22
C VAL A 79 2.92 -8.79 -4.00
N ASN A 80 2.52 -9.25 -2.80
CA ASN A 80 1.11 -9.52 -2.50
C ASN A 80 0.51 -8.34 -1.72
N ALA A 81 -0.53 -7.73 -2.29
CA ALA A 81 -1.29 -6.71 -1.59
C ALA A 81 -2.01 -7.31 -0.38
N ALA A 82 -1.98 -6.58 0.74
CA ALA A 82 -2.75 -6.94 1.93
C ALA A 82 -4.25 -6.71 1.71
N ALA A 83 -4.57 -5.63 0.98
CA ALA A 83 -5.89 -5.34 0.40
C ALA A 83 -5.74 -4.47 -0.84
N ASP A 84 -6.74 -4.53 -1.71
CA ASP A 84 -6.80 -3.81 -2.97
C ASP A 84 -8.24 -3.67 -3.46
N ASP A 85 -8.48 -2.69 -4.33
CA ASP A 85 -9.78 -2.45 -4.97
C ASP A 85 -9.63 -1.58 -6.25
N LEU A 86 -10.75 -1.35 -6.94
CA LEU A 86 -10.89 -0.42 -8.07
C LEU A 86 -11.67 0.81 -7.64
N VAL A 87 -11.26 1.99 -8.10
CA VAL A 87 -12.06 3.21 -7.93
C VAL A 87 -13.37 3.05 -8.69
N GLU A 88 -14.50 2.99 -8.00
CA GLU A 88 -15.82 2.95 -8.64
C GLU A 88 -16.28 4.33 -9.12
N GLY A 89 -15.87 5.39 -8.41
CA GLY A 89 -16.28 6.76 -8.68
C GLY A 89 -15.37 7.80 -8.02
N THR A 90 -15.37 9.02 -8.55
CA THR A 90 -14.44 10.10 -8.13
C THR A 90 -15.09 11.14 -7.23
N SER A 91 -16.32 10.89 -6.79
CA SER A 91 -17.05 11.77 -5.85
C SER A 91 -16.48 11.68 -4.42
N LEU A 92 -15.84 10.57 -4.07
CA LEU A 92 -15.21 10.40 -2.78
C LEU A 92 -13.92 11.21 -2.70
N VAL A 93 -13.75 11.89 -1.57
CA VAL A 93 -12.49 12.59 -1.24
C VAL A 93 -11.40 11.62 -0.78
N ARG A 94 -11.77 10.38 -0.43
CA ARG A 94 -10.91 9.34 0.11
C ARG A 94 -11.33 7.97 -0.39
N GLN A 95 -10.36 7.12 -0.65
CA GLN A 95 -10.56 5.69 -0.94
C GLN A 95 -10.08 4.89 0.26
N SER A 96 -10.84 3.89 0.71
CA SER A 96 -10.48 3.12 1.91
C SER A 96 -10.49 1.63 1.65
N LEU A 97 -9.52 0.93 2.24
CA LEU A 97 -9.39 -0.52 2.19
C LEU A 97 -9.48 -1.08 3.60
N ALA A 98 -10.21 -2.19 3.74
CA ALA A 98 -10.29 -2.95 4.97
C ALA A 98 -9.41 -4.20 4.85
N ILE A 99 -8.41 -4.31 5.73
CA ILE A 99 -7.52 -5.45 5.82
C ILE A 99 -8.00 -6.33 6.98
N PRO A 100 -8.39 -7.60 6.74
CA PRO A 100 -8.83 -8.50 7.80
C PRO A 100 -7.69 -8.83 8.77
N GLU A 101 -8.01 -9.06 10.05
CA GLU A 101 -7.03 -9.37 11.10
C GLU A 101 -6.08 -10.50 10.68
N GLU A 102 -6.58 -11.53 9.99
CA GLU A 102 -5.79 -12.70 9.60
C GLU A 102 -4.67 -12.36 8.59
N ARG A 103 -4.77 -11.21 7.92
CA ARG A 103 -3.76 -10.71 6.97
C ARG A 103 -2.86 -9.63 7.58
N MET A 104 -3.08 -9.26 8.84
CA MET A 104 -2.28 -8.23 9.50
C MET A 104 -1.01 -8.85 10.11
N PRO A 105 0.20 -8.51 9.60
CA PRO A 105 1.45 -9.00 10.17
C PRO A 105 1.73 -8.38 11.55
N GLU A 106 2.56 -9.05 12.35
CA GLU A 106 3.02 -8.57 13.67
C GLU A 106 4.44 -8.02 13.59
N GLY A 107 4.77 -7.06 14.46
CA GLY A 107 6.11 -6.48 14.58
C GLY A 107 6.29 -5.19 13.79
N LYS A 108 7.55 -4.89 13.41
CA LYS A 108 7.88 -3.76 12.54
C LYS A 108 7.64 -4.16 11.09
N VAL A 109 6.77 -3.44 10.41
CA VAL A 109 6.27 -3.81 9.10
C VAL A 109 6.42 -2.62 8.16
N GLY A 110 7.06 -2.86 7.01
CA GLY A 110 7.08 -1.90 5.90
C GLY A 110 5.71 -1.81 5.25
N MET A 111 5.26 -0.59 4.98
CA MET A 111 3.97 -0.29 4.37
C MET A 111 4.17 0.73 3.27
N TYR A 112 3.56 0.49 2.12
CA TYR A 112 3.42 1.51 1.09
C TYR A 112 2.12 1.31 0.32
N GLY A 113 1.70 2.38 -0.33
CA GLY A 113 0.55 2.38 -1.21
C GLY A 113 0.94 2.35 -2.67
N ARG A 114 0.08 1.72 -3.48
CA ARG A 114 0.26 1.59 -4.93
C ARG A 114 -1.05 1.90 -5.65
N VAL A 115 -0.99 2.67 -6.72
CA VAL A 115 -2.10 2.91 -7.64
C VAL A 115 -1.64 2.62 -9.07
N LEU A 116 -2.39 1.82 -9.82
CA LEU A 116 -2.19 1.63 -11.25
C LEU A 116 -3.26 2.44 -12.00
N ARG A 117 -2.81 3.42 -12.80
CA ARG A 117 -3.69 4.36 -13.50
C ARG A 117 -4.40 3.68 -14.65
N ALA A 118 -5.73 3.71 -14.68
CA ALA A 118 -6.51 3.05 -15.72
C ALA A 118 -6.25 3.64 -17.12
N SER A 119 -6.00 4.96 -17.20
CA SER A 119 -5.83 5.63 -18.49
C SER A 119 -4.44 5.48 -19.10
N SER A 120 -3.39 5.50 -18.28
CA SER A 120 -2.01 5.53 -18.75
C SER A 120 -1.24 4.24 -18.49
N GLY A 121 -1.73 3.36 -17.61
CA GLY A 121 -0.95 2.22 -17.11
C GLY A 121 0.23 2.61 -16.23
N THR A 122 0.38 3.91 -15.91
CA THR A 122 1.41 4.41 -14.99
C THR A 122 1.17 3.82 -13.60
N GLU A 123 2.24 3.40 -12.96
CA GLU A 123 2.22 2.98 -11.57
C GLU A 123 2.63 4.15 -10.68
N SER A 124 1.78 4.50 -9.74
CA SER A 124 2.00 5.52 -8.71
C SER A 124 2.25 4.82 -7.37
N THR A 125 3.28 5.20 -6.63
CA THR A 125 3.59 4.64 -5.30
C THR A 125 3.72 5.73 -4.26
N SER A 126 3.46 5.39 -2.99
CA SER A 126 3.86 6.24 -1.87
C SER A 126 5.28 5.89 -1.41
N PRO A 127 5.97 6.81 -0.71
CA PRO A 127 7.15 6.45 0.07
C PRO A 127 6.82 5.31 1.05
N GLU A 128 7.78 4.42 1.27
CA GLU A 128 7.65 3.35 2.27
C GLU A 128 7.71 3.92 3.69
N GLN A 129 6.83 3.43 4.55
CA GLN A 129 6.78 3.74 5.98
C GLN A 129 6.93 2.47 6.81
N ILE A 130 7.62 2.57 7.94
CA ILE A 130 7.68 1.48 8.92
C ILE A 130 6.64 1.74 10.01
N ILE A 131 5.77 0.77 10.26
CA ILE A 131 4.75 0.81 11.30
C ILE A 131 4.97 -0.34 12.29
N LEU A 132 4.56 -0.15 13.55
CA LEU A 132 4.62 -1.20 14.57
C LEU A 132 3.22 -1.77 14.79
N ILE A 133 3.02 -3.04 14.46
CA ILE A 133 1.78 -3.76 14.75
C ILE A 133 2.05 -4.67 15.96
N LYS A 134 1.22 -4.54 16.99
CA LYS A 134 1.30 -5.36 18.21
C LYS A 134 -0.09 -5.78 18.68
N THR A 135 -0.57 -6.93 18.22
CA THR A 135 -1.90 -7.45 18.58
C THR A 135 -1.88 -8.45 19.73
N ARG A 136 -0.72 -9.10 19.98
CA ARG A 136 -0.53 -10.04 21.09
C ARG A 136 0.06 -9.41 22.35
N HIS A 137 -0.41 -9.85 23.52
CA HIS A 137 0.21 -9.51 24.79
C HIS A 137 1.46 -10.38 25.01
N LYS A 138 2.48 -9.83 25.68
CA LYS A 138 3.67 -10.59 26.06
C LYS A 138 3.27 -11.60 27.15
N GLY A 139 2.90 -12.82 26.73
CA GLY A 139 2.35 -13.87 27.59
C GLY A 139 1.60 -14.96 26.79
N ASP A 140 1.09 -14.62 25.60
CA ASP A 140 0.37 -15.54 24.72
C ASP A 140 1.34 -16.39 23.87
N ALA A 141 2.23 -17.14 24.53
CA ALA A 141 3.03 -18.16 23.85
C ALA A 141 2.16 -19.40 23.60
N PHE A 142 2.20 -19.93 22.37
CA PHE A 142 1.57 -21.20 22.02
C PHE A 142 2.00 -22.30 23.00
N VAL A 143 1.03 -22.88 23.71
CA VAL A 143 1.19 -24.22 24.26
C VAL A 143 0.91 -25.17 23.10
N SER A 144 1.95 -25.60 22.38
CA SER A 144 1.83 -26.76 21.51
C SER A 144 1.63 -27.99 22.39
N ALA A 145 0.45 -28.61 22.28
CA ALA A 145 0.21 -29.99 22.69
C ALA A 145 0.71 -30.95 21.60
#